data_AF-A0A2V9B966-F1
#
_entry.id   AF-A0A2V9B966-F1
#
_cell.length_a   1.000
_cell.length_b   1.000
_cell.length_c   1.000
_cell.angle_alpha   90.00
_cell.angle_beta   90.00
_cell.angle_gamma   90.00
#
_symmetry.space_group_name_H-M   'P 1'
#
loop_
_entity.id
_entity.type
_entity.pdbx_description
1 polymer ?
#
loop_
_entity_poly.entity_id
_entity_poly.type
_entity_poly.pdbx_seq_one_letter_code
_entity_poly.pdbx_strand_id
1 'polypeptide(L)'
;MANISIEWDMRVHCLRAKNCVFSDLSGVCLVSRCGHPRSQLKCSAHEVAMQGQKRSSKHAKKISFSLAASTLALGLWASVAHSQSDPNEAAAQRGRKQFQQACGFCHAPDATGGRGPDLVRSPLVAHDKKGELIGEVIRNGRPDKGMPPLPSTDEQIADISAFLHARALEALRSSGVPSDYPVEKLLTGDAQAGKYFFEGTGGCKNCHSPTGDLADIARKYSSIELEARMLYPEGKRQSAVITLPSGEQIRGLVVHYDDFVIAVRDDSGWYRSFSRGTVKVELQDPLEAHRKLLDKLTQADVHNLFTYVYSLK
;
A
#
# COMPACT_ATOMS: atom_id res chain seq x y z
N MET A 1 -0.21 49.83 -37.39
CA MET A 1 -0.85 48.50 -37.46
C MET A 1 -0.02 47.61 -38.36
N ALA A 2 0.76 46.70 -37.77
CA ALA A 2 1.31 45.48 -38.34
C ALA A 2 2.08 44.80 -37.20
N ASN A 3 1.68 43.59 -36.82
CA ASN A 3 2.37 42.77 -35.82
C ASN A 3 3.02 41.59 -36.54
N ILE A 4 4.26 41.30 -36.17
CA ILE A 4 5.06 40.15 -36.61
C ILE A 4 5.14 39.14 -35.45
N SER A 5 5.09 37.86 -35.84
CA SER A 5 4.99 36.60 -35.09
C SER A 5 6.12 36.27 -34.11
N ILE A 6 5.91 35.25 -33.25
CA ILE A 6 6.58 33.92 -33.27
C ILE A 6 5.85 32.94 -32.31
N GLU A 7 5.31 31.88 -32.93
CA GLU A 7 5.17 30.44 -32.60
C GLU A 7 5.34 29.86 -31.18
N TRP A 8 4.38 29.03 -30.74
CA TRP A 8 4.56 27.86 -29.85
C TRP A 8 3.65 26.69 -30.29
N ASP A 9 4.29 25.52 -30.43
CA ASP A 9 3.80 24.23 -30.92
C ASP A 9 2.84 23.55 -29.92
N MET A 10 1.81 22.90 -30.48
CA MET A 10 0.66 22.33 -29.78
C MET A 10 0.43 20.91 -30.31
N ARG A 11 0.94 19.88 -29.62
CA ARG A 11 0.51 18.49 -29.84
C ARG A 11 0.38 17.71 -28.54
N VAL A 12 -0.86 17.73 -28.03
CA VAL A 12 -1.45 16.70 -27.17
C VAL A 12 -2.65 16.13 -27.93
N HIS A 13 -2.84 14.80 -27.83
CA HIS A 13 -4.07 13.99 -28.02
C HIS A 13 -4.08 12.96 -29.16
N CYS A 14 -4.09 11.68 -28.77
CA CYS A 14 -5.16 10.69 -29.04
C CYS A 14 -4.79 9.36 -28.33
N LEU A 15 -5.45 9.00 -27.23
CA LEU A 15 -6.72 8.27 -27.08
C LEU A 15 -6.57 6.73 -27.05
N ARG A 16 -6.80 6.21 -25.83
CA ARG A 16 -7.10 4.84 -25.40
C ARG A 16 -8.02 4.11 -26.39
N ALA A 17 -7.58 2.98 -26.95
CA ALA A 17 -8.48 2.04 -27.61
C ALA A 17 -9.24 1.22 -26.55
N LYS A 18 -10.54 1.47 -26.42
CA LYS A 18 -11.51 0.55 -25.82
C LYS A 18 -12.12 -0.28 -26.97
N ASN A 19 -12.42 -1.55 -26.68
CA ASN A 19 -13.16 -2.54 -27.49
C ASN A 19 -12.30 -3.49 -28.34
N CYS A 20 -11.98 -4.66 -27.77
CA CYS A 20 -11.80 -5.89 -28.53
C CYS A 20 -13.01 -6.78 -28.23
N VAL A 21 -13.88 -6.99 -29.22
CA VAL A 21 -14.94 -8.00 -29.19
C VAL A 21 -14.36 -9.25 -29.84
N PHE A 22 -14.38 -10.37 -29.12
CA PHE A 22 -14.00 -11.67 -29.67
C PHE A 22 -15.10 -12.16 -30.59
N SER A 23 -14.76 -12.41 -31.85
CA SER A 23 -15.58 -13.19 -32.77
C SER A 23 -14.65 -14.03 -33.64
N ASP A 24 -14.72 -15.33 -33.38
CA ASP A 24 -14.30 -16.46 -34.22
C ASP A 24 -12.85 -17.01 -34.16
N LEU A 25 -12.80 -18.34 -34.24
CA LEU A 25 -11.72 -19.29 -33.90
C LEU A 25 -10.72 -19.52 -35.05
N SER A 26 -10.30 -18.45 -35.73
CA SER A 26 -9.20 -18.53 -36.69
C SER A 26 -8.25 -17.34 -36.51
N GLY A 27 -7.17 -17.57 -35.76
CA GLY A 27 -6.18 -16.56 -35.39
C GLY A 27 -5.38 -16.04 -36.58
N VAL A 28 -5.88 -14.99 -37.23
CA VAL A 28 -5.13 -14.19 -38.22
C VAL A 28 -5.41 -12.70 -37.98
N CYS A 29 -4.41 -11.97 -37.50
CA CYS A 29 -4.43 -10.50 -37.49
C CYS A 29 -3.98 -9.97 -38.86
N LEU A 30 -4.90 -9.35 -39.62
CA LEU A 30 -4.53 -8.52 -40.76
C LEU A 30 -4.13 -7.12 -40.28
N VAL A 31 -2.85 -6.76 -40.44
CA VAL A 31 -2.36 -5.40 -40.23
C VAL A 31 -2.59 -4.58 -41.51
N SER A 32 -3.32 -3.47 -41.40
CA SER A 32 -3.49 -2.49 -42.47
C SER A 32 -2.16 -1.77 -42.78
N ARG A 33 -1.81 -1.73 -44.07
CA ARG A 33 -0.60 -1.11 -44.62
C ARG A 33 -0.57 0.41 -44.40
N CYS A 34 0.50 0.92 -43.79
CA CYS A 34 0.98 2.29 -44.02
C CYS A 34 2.05 2.25 -45.13
N GLY A 35 1.91 3.06 -46.17
CA GLY A 35 2.77 3.04 -47.35
C GLY A 35 3.80 4.17 -47.41
N HIS A 36 5.10 3.82 -47.46
CA HIS A 36 6.14 4.43 -48.33
C HIS A 36 7.49 3.66 -48.20
N PRO A 37 8.46 3.81 -49.14
CA PRO A 37 9.24 2.67 -49.65
C PRO A 37 10.70 2.55 -49.15
N ARG A 38 11.16 1.29 -49.17
CA ARG A 38 12.54 0.77 -49.34
C ARG A 38 13.68 1.44 -48.55
N SER A 39 14.07 0.78 -47.45
CA SER A 39 15.45 0.39 -47.23
C SER A 39 15.50 -0.94 -46.45
N GLN A 40 16.43 -1.79 -46.85
CA GLN A 40 16.53 -3.21 -46.47
C GLN A 40 16.99 -3.37 -45.03
N LEU A 41 16.13 -3.91 -44.16
CA LEU A 41 16.55 -4.55 -42.91
C LEU A 41 15.86 -5.92 -42.84
N LYS A 42 16.66 -6.97 -42.97
CA LYS A 42 16.24 -8.36 -42.80
C LYS A 42 15.82 -8.59 -41.35
N CYS A 43 14.53 -8.64 -41.07
CA CYS A 43 14.03 -9.27 -39.85
C CYS A 43 13.97 -10.78 -40.10
N SER A 44 14.92 -11.53 -39.53
CA SER A 44 14.82 -12.98 -39.44
C SER A 44 13.75 -13.31 -38.40
N ALA A 45 12.71 -14.03 -38.81
CA ALA A 45 11.74 -14.60 -37.89
C ALA A 45 12.44 -15.70 -37.08
N HIS A 46 12.64 -15.48 -35.78
CA HIS A 46 12.92 -16.59 -34.86
C HIS A 46 11.59 -17.22 -34.48
N GLU A 47 11.36 -18.41 -35.01
CA GLU A 47 10.26 -19.29 -34.64
C GLU A 47 10.54 -19.84 -33.23
N VAL A 48 9.92 -19.24 -32.21
CA VAL A 48 9.96 -19.82 -30.86
C VAL A 48 8.93 -20.94 -30.82
N ALA A 49 9.39 -22.15 -31.12
CA ALA A 49 8.62 -23.37 -30.90
C ALA A 49 8.35 -23.55 -29.40
N MET A 50 7.09 -23.37 -28.99
CA MET A 50 6.60 -23.75 -27.67
C MET A 50 6.66 -25.27 -27.53
N GLN A 51 7.77 -25.80 -27.03
CA GLN A 51 7.89 -27.21 -26.68
C GLN A 51 7.10 -27.48 -25.40
N GLY A 52 5.96 -28.16 -25.56
CA GLY A 52 5.18 -28.70 -24.47
C GLY A 52 6.01 -29.68 -23.62
N GLN A 53 6.22 -29.31 -22.37
CA GLN A 53 6.98 -30.11 -21.41
C GLN A 53 6.14 -31.35 -21.01
N LYS A 54 6.36 -32.48 -21.70
CA LYS A 54 5.85 -33.78 -21.27
C LYS A 54 6.53 -34.16 -19.94
N ARG A 55 5.79 -34.09 -18.83
CA ARG A 55 6.20 -34.65 -17.54
C ARG A 55 6.40 -36.16 -17.70
N SER A 56 7.66 -36.58 -17.74
CA SER A 56 8.09 -37.98 -17.75
C SER A 56 7.91 -38.58 -16.34
N SER A 57 6.86 -39.37 -16.12
CA SER A 57 6.72 -40.22 -14.94
C SER A 57 7.64 -41.45 -15.08
N LYS A 58 8.77 -41.46 -14.38
CA LYS A 58 9.60 -42.66 -14.20
C LYS A 58 9.43 -43.19 -12.78
N HIS A 59 9.24 -44.51 -12.71
CA HIS A 59 9.29 -45.44 -11.56
C HIS A 59 7.95 -46.05 -11.12
N ALA A 60 7.39 -46.89 -12.00
CA ALA A 60 6.55 -48.00 -11.59
C ALA A 60 7.46 -49.19 -11.20
N LYS A 61 7.69 -49.40 -9.90
CA LYS A 61 8.25 -50.66 -9.40
C LYS A 61 7.11 -51.66 -9.25
N LYS A 62 7.18 -52.73 -10.05
CA LYS A 62 6.33 -53.92 -9.96
C LYS A 62 6.54 -54.59 -8.62
N ILE A 63 5.49 -54.79 -7.84
CA ILE A 63 5.46 -55.74 -6.73
C ILE A 63 4.37 -56.75 -7.05
N SER A 64 4.79 -58.00 -7.21
CA SER A 64 3.97 -59.14 -7.57
C SER A 64 2.96 -59.50 -6.48
N PHE A 65 1.75 -59.83 -6.91
CA PHE A 65 0.68 -60.41 -6.09
C PHE A 65 1.03 -61.84 -5.67
N SER A 66 0.88 -62.15 -4.39
CA SER A 66 0.57 -63.49 -3.90
C SER A 66 -0.72 -63.42 -3.10
N LEU A 67 -1.72 -64.20 -3.53
CA LEU A 67 -3.00 -64.38 -2.86
C LEU A 67 -2.80 -65.04 -1.49
N ALA A 68 -3.37 -64.43 -0.45
CA ALA A 68 -3.88 -65.15 0.71
C ALA A 68 -5.15 -64.44 1.20
N ALA A 69 -6.26 -65.18 1.16
CA ALA A 69 -7.58 -64.74 1.57
C ALA A 69 -7.62 -64.44 3.08
N SER A 70 -8.12 -63.27 3.45
CA SER A 70 -8.78 -63.05 4.75
C SER A 70 -9.66 -61.82 4.67
N THR A 71 -10.95 -62.06 4.79
CA THR A 71 -12.04 -61.11 4.94
C THR A 71 -11.84 -60.25 6.20
N LEU A 72 -11.67 -58.94 6.05
CA LEU A 72 -12.06 -57.97 7.06
C LEU A 72 -12.43 -56.66 6.36
N ALA A 73 -13.71 -56.29 6.45
CA ALA A 73 -14.25 -55.06 5.90
C ALA A 73 -13.64 -53.84 6.63
N LEU A 74 -12.60 -53.22 6.07
CA LEU A 74 -12.24 -51.85 6.41
C LEU A 74 -13.01 -50.92 5.47
N GLY A 75 -14.20 -50.51 5.93
CA GLY A 75 -14.95 -49.44 5.32
C GLY A 75 -14.12 -48.16 5.29
N LEU A 76 -14.06 -47.55 4.11
CA LEU A 76 -13.59 -46.19 3.92
C LEU A 76 -14.33 -45.25 4.87
N TRP A 77 -13.65 -44.76 5.90
CA TRP A 77 -14.02 -43.51 6.55
C TRP A 77 -13.10 -42.43 5.96
N ALA A 78 -13.50 -41.91 4.80
CA ALA A 78 -13.00 -40.64 4.34
C ALA A 78 -13.53 -39.57 5.31
N SER A 79 -12.71 -39.16 6.28
CA SER A 79 -12.98 -37.99 7.10
C SER A 79 -13.05 -36.77 6.19
N VAL A 80 -14.25 -36.40 5.75
CA VAL A 80 -14.51 -35.04 5.28
C VAL A 80 -14.32 -34.15 6.50
N ALA A 81 -13.13 -33.56 6.61
CA ALA A 81 -12.88 -32.44 7.49
C ALA A 81 -13.80 -31.29 7.03
N HIS A 82 -15.01 -31.24 7.58
CA HIS A 82 -15.84 -30.05 7.51
C HIS A 82 -15.08 -28.98 8.29
N SER A 83 -14.45 -28.06 7.57
CA SER A 83 -13.94 -26.82 8.17
C SER A 83 -15.14 -26.12 8.81
N GLN A 84 -15.35 -26.32 10.11
CA GLN A 84 -16.38 -25.59 10.84
C GLN A 84 -15.95 -24.12 10.85
N SER A 85 -16.64 -23.31 10.06
CA SER A 85 -16.46 -21.85 10.09
C SER A 85 -16.71 -21.35 11.50
N ASP A 86 -15.89 -20.42 11.98
CA ASP A 86 -16.11 -19.71 13.24
C ASP A 86 -17.59 -19.26 13.31
N PRO A 87 -18.33 -19.58 14.39
CA PRO A 87 -19.71 -19.14 14.56
C PRO A 87 -19.92 -17.64 14.30
N ASN A 88 -18.92 -16.81 14.60
CA ASN A 88 -18.93 -15.37 14.33
C ASN A 88 -18.80 -15.05 12.83
N GLU A 89 -18.01 -15.81 12.08
CA GLU A 89 -17.86 -15.69 10.62
C GLU A 89 -19.21 -16.04 9.93
N ALA A 90 -19.85 -17.12 10.37
CA ALA A 90 -21.15 -17.51 9.84
C ALA A 90 -22.25 -16.47 10.13
N ALA A 91 -22.26 -15.88 11.32
CA ALA A 91 -23.15 -14.77 11.68
C ALA A 91 -22.89 -13.52 10.83
N ALA A 92 -21.63 -13.13 10.67
CA ALA A 92 -21.24 -12.00 9.83
C ALA A 92 -21.65 -12.20 8.36
N GLN A 93 -21.58 -13.42 7.83
CA GLN A 93 -22.02 -13.72 6.47
C GLN A 93 -23.55 -13.62 6.28
N ARG A 94 -24.34 -14.07 7.26
CA ARG A 94 -25.80 -13.87 7.24
C ARG A 94 -26.14 -12.39 7.37
N GLY A 95 -25.49 -11.71 8.31
CA GLY A 95 -25.64 -10.28 8.54
C GLY A 95 -25.31 -9.44 7.31
N ARG A 96 -24.26 -9.81 6.56
CA ARG A 96 -23.91 -9.15 5.30
C ARG A 96 -25.07 -9.16 4.31
N LYS A 97 -25.71 -10.31 4.12
CA LYS A 97 -26.84 -10.44 3.18
C LYS A 97 -28.03 -9.59 3.62
N GLN A 98 -28.37 -9.65 4.90
CA GLN A 98 -29.46 -8.85 5.49
C GLN A 98 -29.17 -7.34 5.37
N PHE A 99 -27.95 -6.93 5.71
CA PHE A 99 -27.50 -5.55 5.63
C PHE A 99 -27.54 -5.03 4.19
N GLN A 100 -27.06 -5.79 3.21
CA GLN A 100 -27.09 -5.39 1.81
C GLN A 100 -28.52 -5.17 1.30
N GLN A 101 -29.47 -6.00 1.75
CA GLN A 101 -30.88 -5.89 1.37
C GLN A 101 -31.59 -4.70 2.03
N ALA A 102 -31.37 -4.48 3.33
CA ALA A 102 -32.14 -3.52 4.12
C ALA A 102 -31.44 -2.16 4.30
N CYS A 103 -30.12 -2.14 4.35
CA CYS A 103 -29.32 -0.97 4.74
C CYS A 103 -28.38 -0.48 3.64
N GLY A 104 -27.96 -1.38 2.73
CA GLY A 104 -26.92 -1.14 1.75
C GLY A 104 -27.25 -0.04 0.73
N PHE A 105 -28.52 0.22 0.47
CA PHE A 105 -28.93 1.33 -0.41
C PHE A 105 -28.49 2.70 0.14
N CYS A 106 -28.55 2.88 1.47
CA CYS A 106 -28.13 4.13 2.10
C CYS A 106 -26.65 4.09 2.51
N HIS A 107 -26.21 2.98 3.11
CA HIS A 107 -24.89 2.87 3.75
C HIS A 107 -23.82 2.18 2.88
N ALA A 108 -24.10 2.00 1.59
CA ALA A 108 -23.38 1.14 0.64
C ALA A 108 -23.36 -0.36 1.03
N PRO A 109 -23.18 -1.29 0.07
CA PRO A 109 -23.20 -2.73 0.33
C PRO A 109 -22.15 -3.22 1.36
N ASP A 110 -21.08 -2.45 1.57
CA ASP A 110 -19.98 -2.79 2.48
C ASP A 110 -19.93 -1.90 3.73
N ALA A 111 -21.04 -1.18 4.01
CA ALA A 111 -21.25 -0.32 5.17
C ALA A 111 -20.37 0.95 5.26
N THR A 112 -19.65 1.27 4.18
CA THR A 112 -18.70 2.40 4.09
C THR A 112 -19.36 3.76 3.83
N GLY A 113 -20.69 3.83 3.89
CA GLY A 113 -21.45 5.07 3.71
C GLY A 113 -21.89 5.33 2.28
N GLY A 114 -22.54 6.46 2.05
CA GLY A 114 -23.14 6.84 0.78
C GLY A 114 -24.16 7.95 1.01
N ARG A 115 -25.45 7.63 0.82
CA ARG A 115 -26.54 8.53 1.23
C ARG A 115 -26.64 8.64 2.76
N GLY A 116 -26.34 7.54 3.46
CA GLY A 116 -26.17 7.48 4.90
C GLY A 116 -24.69 7.52 5.32
N PRO A 117 -24.40 7.70 6.61
CA PRO A 117 -23.03 7.75 7.11
C PRO A 117 -22.27 6.43 6.95
N ASP A 118 -20.93 6.52 6.95
CA ASP A 118 -20.03 5.37 7.10
C ASP A 118 -20.24 4.73 8.48
N LEU A 119 -20.69 3.47 8.48
CA LEU A 119 -20.93 2.71 9.70
C LEU A 119 -19.70 1.96 10.17
N VAL A 120 -18.77 1.63 9.26
CA VAL A 120 -17.50 0.95 9.59
C VAL A 120 -16.65 1.79 10.53
N ARG A 121 -16.68 3.12 10.36
CA ARG A 121 -15.96 4.08 11.20
C ARG A 121 -16.83 4.75 12.27
N SER A 122 -18.04 4.25 12.49
CA SER A 122 -18.98 4.85 13.43
C SER A 122 -18.58 4.57 14.89
N PRO A 123 -18.52 5.59 15.76
CA PRO A 123 -18.34 5.37 17.19
C PRO A 123 -19.44 4.48 17.78
N LEU A 124 -20.67 4.52 17.26
CA LEU A 124 -21.75 3.68 17.74
C LEU A 124 -21.44 2.20 17.50
N VAL A 125 -20.98 1.85 16.29
CA VAL A 125 -20.58 0.47 15.96
C VAL A 125 -19.34 0.08 16.77
N ALA A 126 -18.40 0.99 17.00
CA ALA A 126 -17.20 0.71 17.80
C ALA A 126 -17.50 0.41 19.28
N HIS A 127 -18.57 1.00 19.84
CA HIS A 127 -18.97 0.79 21.24
C HIS A 127 -20.09 -0.24 21.42
N ASP A 128 -20.69 -0.72 20.32
CA ASP A 128 -21.74 -1.71 20.36
C ASP A 128 -21.22 -3.06 20.87
N LYS A 129 -22.01 -3.71 21.71
CA LYS A 129 -21.77 -5.09 22.13
C LYS A 129 -22.98 -5.91 21.75
N LYS A 130 -22.77 -6.89 20.85
CA LYS A 130 -23.79 -7.86 20.44
C LYS A 130 -25.10 -7.22 19.93
N GLY A 131 -25.06 -6.01 19.39
CA GLY A 131 -26.20 -5.34 18.80
C GLY A 131 -27.07 -4.53 19.78
N GLU A 132 -26.60 -4.29 21.01
CA GLU A 132 -27.38 -3.53 22.00
C GLU A 132 -27.65 -2.08 21.59
N LEU A 133 -26.66 -1.39 21.00
CA LEU A 133 -26.78 -0.01 20.53
C LEU A 133 -27.27 0.03 19.08
N ILE A 134 -26.74 -0.86 18.24
CA ILE A 134 -27.13 -0.97 16.83
C ILE A 134 -28.61 -1.33 16.71
N GLY A 135 -29.09 -2.26 17.53
CA GLY A 135 -30.48 -2.70 17.57
C GLY A 135 -31.44 -1.59 17.96
N GLU A 136 -31.09 -0.73 18.91
CA GLU A 136 -31.91 0.43 19.29
C GLU A 136 -32.08 1.38 18.09
N VAL A 137 -30.99 1.70 17.40
CA VAL A 137 -31.02 2.60 16.23
C VAL A 137 -31.80 1.99 15.07
N ILE A 138 -31.67 0.68 14.83
CA ILE A 138 -32.42 0.01 13.75
C ILE A 138 -33.92 0.00 14.05
N ARG A 139 -34.32 -0.39 15.27
CA ARG A 139 -35.74 -0.52 15.64
C ARG A 139 -36.45 0.82 15.71
N ASN A 140 -35.79 1.87 16.22
CA ASN A 140 -36.40 3.20 16.37
C ASN A 140 -36.18 4.09 15.15
N GLY A 141 -35.18 3.78 14.32
CA GLY A 141 -34.74 4.65 13.24
C GLY A 141 -34.20 6.00 13.73
N ARG A 142 -33.94 6.88 12.78
CA ARG A 142 -33.70 8.33 13.00
C ARG A 142 -34.51 9.12 11.95
N PRO A 143 -35.84 9.21 12.09
CA PRO A 143 -36.71 9.80 11.07
C PRO A 143 -36.33 11.22 10.68
N ASP A 144 -35.95 12.05 11.67
CA ASP A 144 -35.49 13.43 11.45
C ASP A 144 -34.21 13.52 10.60
N LYS A 145 -33.49 12.40 10.47
CA LYS A 145 -32.26 12.26 9.66
C LYS A 145 -32.45 11.36 8.44
N GLY A 146 -33.69 11.03 8.10
CA GLY A 146 -34.03 10.23 6.92
C GLY A 146 -33.74 8.73 7.05
N MET A 147 -33.52 8.21 8.27
CA MET A 147 -33.42 6.77 8.52
C MET A 147 -34.74 6.27 9.12
N PRO A 148 -35.58 5.54 8.38
CA PRO A 148 -36.83 5.03 8.93
C PRO A 148 -36.58 3.92 9.98
N PRO A 149 -37.53 3.69 10.90
CA PRO A 149 -37.53 2.52 11.75
C PRO A 149 -37.62 1.24 10.90
N LEU A 150 -36.82 0.23 11.23
CA LEU A 150 -36.82 -1.06 10.56
C LEU A 150 -37.13 -2.17 11.58
N PRO A 151 -38.27 -2.86 11.44
CA PRO A 151 -38.58 -4.01 12.27
C PRO A 151 -37.60 -5.15 11.99
N SER A 152 -36.87 -5.56 13.02
CA SER A 152 -35.88 -6.65 12.95
C SER A 152 -35.95 -7.49 14.21
N THR A 153 -35.80 -8.81 14.07
CA THR A 153 -35.68 -9.73 15.22
C THR A 153 -34.32 -9.58 15.89
N ASP A 154 -34.20 -10.06 17.12
CA ASP A 154 -32.94 -10.00 17.87
C ASP A 154 -31.83 -10.77 17.16
N GLU A 155 -32.16 -11.89 16.49
CA GLU A 155 -31.21 -12.66 15.69
C GLU A 155 -30.74 -11.89 14.46
N GLN A 156 -31.62 -11.17 13.78
CA GLN A 156 -31.25 -10.33 12.64
C GLN A 156 -30.35 -9.17 13.09
N ILE A 157 -30.66 -8.54 14.22
CA ILE A 157 -29.81 -7.49 14.81
C ILE A 157 -28.44 -8.06 15.18
N ALA A 158 -28.37 -9.23 15.79
CA ALA A 158 -27.11 -9.88 16.15
C ALA A 158 -26.26 -10.22 14.93
N ASP A 159 -26.86 -10.77 13.87
CA ASP A 159 -26.19 -11.06 12.60
C ASP A 159 -25.67 -9.77 11.94
N ILE A 160 -26.48 -8.70 11.86
CA ILE A 160 -26.08 -7.40 11.30
C ILE A 160 -24.96 -6.76 12.13
N SER A 161 -25.04 -6.80 13.46
CA SER A 161 -23.98 -6.31 14.36
C SER A 161 -22.68 -7.10 14.14
N ALA A 162 -22.76 -8.43 14.02
CA ALA A 162 -21.60 -9.27 13.71
C ALA A 162 -20.94 -8.89 12.37
N PHE A 163 -21.74 -8.60 11.34
CA PHE A 163 -21.24 -8.10 10.06
C PHE A 163 -20.53 -6.74 10.21
N LEU A 164 -21.16 -5.77 10.88
CA LEU A 164 -20.60 -4.43 11.05
C LEU A 164 -19.30 -4.46 11.88
N HIS A 165 -19.22 -5.28 12.91
CA HIS A 165 -17.98 -5.49 13.67
C HIS A 165 -16.90 -6.18 12.85
N ALA A 166 -17.24 -7.19 12.03
CA ALA A 166 -16.29 -7.83 11.13
C ALA A 166 -15.73 -6.82 10.11
N ARG A 167 -16.58 -5.95 9.55
CA ARG A 167 -16.16 -4.86 8.65
C ARG A 167 -15.28 -3.83 9.34
N ALA A 168 -15.62 -3.41 10.56
CA ALA A 168 -14.80 -2.50 11.36
C ALA A 168 -13.43 -3.11 11.65
N LEU A 169 -13.36 -4.39 12.01
CA LEU A 169 -12.10 -5.09 12.24
C LEU A 169 -11.28 -5.23 10.95
N GLU A 170 -11.91 -5.53 9.82
CA GLU A 170 -11.24 -5.58 8.52
C GLU A 170 -10.67 -4.22 8.12
N ALA A 171 -11.41 -3.14 8.36
CA ALA A 171 -10.93 -1.78 8.15
C ALA A 171 -9.74 -1.42 9.06
N LEU A 172 -9.77 -1.83 10.33
CA LEU A 172 -8.64 -1.68 11.24
C LEU A 172 -7.42 -2.48 10.76
N ARG A 173 -7.61 -3.71 10.30
CA ARG A 173 -6.52 -4.56 9.78
C ARG A 173 -5.94 -4.04 8.47
N SER A 174 -6.77 -3.50 7.60
CA SER A 174 -6.35 -2.90 6.32
C SER A 174 -5.84 -1.47 6.45
N SER A 175 -5.93 -0.86 7.64
CA SER A 175 -5.30 0.44 7.91
C SER A 175 -3.77 0.36 7.95
N GLY A 176 -3.21 -0.83 8.20
CA GLY A 176 -1.79 -1.13 8.01
C GLY A 176 -1.56 -1.82 6.66
N VAL A 177 -0.46 -1.49 5.98
CA VAL A 177 -0.02 -2.29 4.85
C VAL A 177 0.63 -3.57 5.38
N PRO A 178 0.25 -4.77 4.91
CA PRO A 178 0.83 -6.02 5.40
C PRO A 178 2.36 -6.03 5.31
N SER A 179 3.03 -6.62 6.31
CA SER A 179 4.50 -6.74 6.32
C SER A 179 5.03 -7.65 5.21
N ASP A 180 4.17 -8.50 4.64
CA ASP A 180 4.42 -9.39 3.51
C ASP A 180 3.96 -8.81 2.16
N TYR A 181 3.80 -7.47 2.07
CA TYR A 181 3.42 -6.84 0.82
C TYR A 181 4.38 -7.22 -0.32
N PRO A 182 3.86 -7.68 -1.47
CA PRO A 182 4.69 -8.21 -2.55
C PRO A 182 5.62 -7.12 -3.08
N VAL A 183 6.92 -7.37 -2.98
CA VAL A 183 7.96 -6.44 -3.41
C VAL A 183 7.85 -6.11 -4.89
N GLU A 184 7.32 -7.04 -5.70
CA GLU A 184 7.09 -6.88 -7.13
C GLU A 184 6.12 -5.73 -7.44
N LYS A 185 5.23 -5.38 -6.50
CA LYS A 185 4.33 -4.23 -6.64
C LYS A 185 5.00 -2.89 -6.34
N LEU A 186 6.15 -2.89 -5.66
CA LEU A 186 6.92 -1.68 -5.33
C LEU A 186 8.07 -1.47 -6.32
N LEU A 187 8.68 -2.54 -6.83
CA LEU A 187 9.75 -2.51 -7.83
C LEU A 187 9.21 -2.26 -9.25
N THR A 188 8.58 -1.11 -9.44
CA THR A 188 7.95 -0.69 -10.70
C THR A 188 8.77 0.34 -11.48
N GLY A 189 9.93 0.73 -10.96
CA GLY A 189 10.86 1.65 -11.61
C GLY A 189 12.05 0.97 -12.28
N ASP A 190 12.94 1.79 -12.83
CA ASP A 190 14.22 1.40 -13.43
C ASP A 190 15.37 1.67 -12.44
N ALA A 191 16.11 0.63 -12.08
CA ALA A 191 17.21 0.72 -11.11
C ALA A 191 18.38 1.59 -11.62
N GLN A 192 18.63 1.61 -12.94
CA GLN A 192 19.71 2.38 -13.52
C GLN A 192 19.36 3.88 -13.52
N ALA A 193 18.11 4.23 -13.85
CA ALA A 193 17.58 5.58 -13.69
C ALA A 193 17.60 6.02 -12.22
N GLY A 194 17.24 5.12 -11.29
CA GLY A 194 17.32 5.37 -9.85
C GLY A 194 18.74 5.66 -9.37
N LYS A 195 19.72 4.90 -9.88
CA LYS A 195 21.13 5.15 -9.62
C LYS A 195 21.58 6.52 -10.13
N TYR A 196 21.21 6.88 -11.36
CA TYR A 196 21.54 8.20 -11.91
C TYR A 196 20.91 9.33 -11.10
N PHE A 197 19.68 9.16 -10.63
CA PHE A 197 19.04 10.13 -9.74
C PHE A 197 19.78 10.24 -8.40
N PHE A 198 20.09 9.09 -7.76
CA PHE A 198 20.85 9.01 -6.52
C PHE A 198 22.21 9.72 -6.60
N GLU A 199 22.91 9.52 -7.72
CA GLU A 199 24.24 10.09 -7.97
C GLU A 199 24.19 11.53 -8.52
N GLY A 200 23.04 11.97 -9.01
CA GLY A 200 22.86 13.22 -9.74
C GLY A 200 21.94 14.19 -9.02
N THR A 201 20.82 14.49 -9.67
CA THR A 201 19.87 15.54 -9.25
C THR A 201 19.14 15.24 -7.94
N GLY A 202 19.04 13.97 -7.54
CA GLY A 202 18.51 13.58 -6.24
C GLY A 202 19.44 13.91 -5.07
N GLY A 203 20.74 14.10 -5.33
CA GLY A 203 21.72 14.53 -4.33
C GLY A 203 21.96 13.53 -3.20
N CYS A 204 21.42 12.32 -3.28
CA CYS A 204 21.48 11.32 -2.21
C CYS A 204 22.93 10.95 -1.85
N LYS A 205 23.81 10.86 -2.86
CA LYS A 205 25.24 10.55 -2.69
C LYS A 205 26.02 11.54 -1.83
N ASN A 206 25.49 12.74 -1.59
CA ASN A 206 26.16 13.77 -0.80
C ASN A 206 26.18 13.42 0.70
N CYS A 207 25.29 12.53 1.13
CA CYS A 207 25.18 12.07 2.52
C CYS A 207 25.25 10.55 2.65
N HIS A 208 24.75 9.82 1.64
CA HIS A 208 24.61 8.37 1.69
C HIS A 208 25.61 7.66 0.76
N SER A 209 26.16 6.56 1.24
CA SER A 209 27.05 5.67 0.49
C SER A 209 26.41 4.30 0.30
N PRO A 210 26.27 3.81 -0.96
CA PRO A 210 25.77 2.47 -1.25
C PRO A 210 26.55 1.33 -0.58
N THR A 211 27.84 1.57 -0.31
CA THR A 211 28.74 0.61 0.36
C THR A 211 29.02 0.98 1.82
N GLY A 212 28.40 2.05 2.31
CA GLY A 212 28.57 2.55 3.68
C GLY A 212 27.28 2.37 4.48
N ASP A 213 26.62 3.47 4.79
CA ASP A 213 25.40 3.46 5.61
C ASP A 213 24.22 2.74 4.94
N LEU A 214 24.18 2.70 3.60
CA LEU A 214 23.17 1.96 2.83
C LEU A 214 23.59 0.53 2.45
N ALA A 215 24.76 0.05 2.90
CA ALA A 215 25.15 -1.34 2.67
C ALA A 215 24.11 -2.28 3.28
N ASP A 216 23.69 -3.28 2.49
CA ASP A 216 22.71 -4.30 2.83
C ASP A 216 21.35 -3.77 3.30
N ILE A 217 20.98 -2.53 2.94
CA ILE A 217 19.79 -1.85 3.47
C ILE A 217 18.50 -2.63 3.18
N ALA A 218 18.41 -3.30 2.03
CA ALA A 218 17.27 -4.12 1.64
C ALA A 218 17.12 -5.40 2.47
N ARG A 219 18.14 -5.79 3.25
CA ARG A 219 18.07 -6.89 4.22
C ARG A 219 17.64 -6.43 5.62
N LYS A 220 17.76 -5.13 5.90
CA LYS A 220 17.47 -4.55 7.22
C LYS A 220 16.00 -4.21 7.43
N TYR A 221 15.29 -3.88 6.34
CA TYR A 221 13.91 -3.41 6.39
C TYR A 221 13.02 -4.21 5.43
N SER A 222 11.72 -4.31 5.74
CA SER A 222 10.75 -4.78 4.75
C SER A 222 10.68 -3.81 3.56
N SER A 223 10.18 -4.26 2.41
CA SER A 223 10.16 -3.45 1.18
C SER A 223 9.38 -2.13 1.36
N ILE A 224 8.20 -2.18 1.98
CA ILE A 224 7.41 -0.99 2.33
C ILE A 224 8.12 -0.09 3.33
N GLU A 225 8.72 -0.70 4.35
CA GLU A 225 9.40 0.06 5.40
C GLU A 225 10.62 0.79 4.84
N LEU A 226 11.34 0.18 3.90
CA LEU A 226 12.46 0.80 3.19
C LEU A 226 12.00 1.95 2.31
N GLU A 227 10.92 1.78 1.53
CA GLU A 227 10.37 2.86 0.70
C GLU A 227 9.89 4.04 1.56
N ALA A 228 9.19 3.74 2.66
CA ALA A 228 8.75 4.75 3.61
C ALA A 228 9.94 5.51 4.23
N ARG A 229 11.00 4.81 4.65
CA ARG A 229 12.21 5.42 5.23
C ARG A 229 13.04 6.19 4.21
N MET A 230 13.02 5.78 2.95
CA MET A 230 13.68 6.51 1.87
C MET A 230 13.05 7.91 1.71
N LEU A 231 11.73 8.01 1.80
CA LEU A 231 10.98 9.27 1.70
C LEU A 231 11.00 10.06 3.02
N TYR A 232 10.75 9.37 4.13
CA TYR A 232 10.61 9.92 5.47
C TYR A 232 11.53 9.19 6.46
N PRO A 233 12.85 9.45 6.42
CA PRO A 233 13.77 8.85 7.38
C PRO A 233 13.51 9.36 8.80
N GLU A 234 13.63 8.47 9.77
CA GLU A 234 13.47 8.78 11.19
C GLU A 234 14.81 8.67 11.95
N GLY A 235 14.86 9.14 13.19
CA GLY A 235 15.95 8.81 14.12
C GLY A 235 17.17 9.74 14.11
N LYS A 236 17.22 10.77 13.26
CA LYS A 236 18.24 11.83 13.35
C LYS A 236 17.68 13.01 14.15
N ARG A 237 18.32 13.30 15.29
CA ARG A 237 17.99 14.48 16.11
C ARG A 237 18.67 15.71 15.52
N GLN A 238 17.95 16.83 15.51
CA GLN A 238 18.52 18.14 15.18
C GLN A 238 19.55 18.54 16.23
N SER A 239 20.61 19.20 15.81
CA SER A 239 21.51 19.93 16.70
C SER A 239 21.30 21.43 16.54
N ALA A 240 21.66 22.21 17.55
CA ALA A 240 21.63 23.66 17.48
C ALA A 240 22.92 24.28 17.99
N VAL A 241 23.28 25.42 17.40
CA VAL A 241 24.25 26.36 17.95
C VAL A 241 23.45 27.55 18.49
N ILE A 242 23.51 27.75 19.80
CA ILE A 242 22.84 28.85 20.50
C ILE A 242 23.87 29.89 20.85
N THR A 243 23.72 31.11 20.35
CA THR A 243 24.58 32.25 20.71
C THR A 243 23.85 33.12 21.72
N LEU A 244 24.44 33.24 22.92
CA LEU A 244 23.93 34.08 24.01
C LEU A 244 24.19 35.57 23.74
N PRO A 245 23.48 36.49 24.44
CA PRO A 245 23.79 37.92 24.38
C PRO A 245 25.23 38.26 24.76
N SER A 246 25.86 37.43 25.61
CA SER A 246 27.27 37.55 25.98
C SER A 246 28.24 37.21 24.84
N GLY A 247 27.76 36.62 23.74
CA GLY A 247 28.57 36.08 22.65
C GLY A 247 29.01 34.63 22.85
N GLU A 248 28.78 34.04 24.04
CA GLU A 248 29.03 32.62 24.30
C GLU A 248 28.18 31.75 23.35
N GLN A 249 28.80 30.71 22.78
CA GLN A 249 28.11 29.72 21.95
C GLN A 249 27.97 28.39 22.69
N ILE A 250 26.77 27.84 22.61
CA ILE A 250 26.41 26.56 23.22
C ILE A 250 25.94 25.64 22.11
N ARG A 251 26.57 24.48 22.01
CA ARG A 251 26.18 23.44 21.05
C ARG A 251 25.53 22.30 21.80
N GLY A 252 24.54 21.69 21.18
CA GLY A 252 23.88 20.53 21.74
C GLY A 252 22.81 19.94 20.86
N LEU A 253 22.33 18.76 21.25
CA LEU A 253 21.18 18.12 20.63
C LEU A 253 19.91 18.84 21.06
N VAL A 254 19.06 19.21 20.10
CA VAL A 254 17.76 19.81 20.38
C VAL A 254 16.87 18.77 21.04
N VAL A 255 16.35 19.12 22.22
CA VAL A 255 15.39 18.29 22.97
C VAL A 255 14.01 18.95 23.02
N HIS A 256 13.93 20.27 22.80
CA HIS A 256 12.68 21.01 22.67
C HIS A 256 12.90 22.25 21.78
N TYR A 257 11.95 22.55 20.90
CA TYR A 257 11.99 23.75 20.06
C TYR A 257 10.57 24.16 19.67
N ASP A 258 10.12 25.31 20.15
CA ASP A 258 8.84 25.92 19.79
C ASP A 258 9.01 27.44 19.54
N ASP A 259 7.93 28.21 19.51
CA ASP A 259 7.98 29.65 19.22
C ASP A 259 8.59 30.49 20.35
N PHE A 260 8.66 29.96 21.57
CA PHE A 260 9.07 30.70 22.76
C PHE A 260 10.40 30.23 23.33
N VAL A 261 10.67 28.93 23.27
CA VAL A 261 11.77 28.27 23.97
C VAL A 261 12.54 27.35 23.02
N ILE A 262 13.85 27.40 23.15
CA ILE A 262 14.73 26.34 22.67
C ILE A 262 15.39 25.67 23.88
N ALA A 263 15.44 24.34 23.86
CA ALA A 263 16.24 23.58 24.80
C ALA A 263 17.14 22.58 24.09
N VAL A 264 18.37 22.54 24.56
CA VAL A 264 19.40 21.62 24.10
C VAL A 264 19.94 20.80 25.25
N ARG A 265 20.43 19.61 24.93
CA ARG A 265 21.36 18.89 25.78
C ARG A 265 22.77 19.12 25.24
N ASP A 266 23.59 19.83 26.00
CA ASP A 266 24.96 20.17 25.59
C ASP A 266 25.91 18.96 25.63
N ASP A 267 27.16 19.18 25.22
CA ASP A 267 28.18 18.13 25.15
C ASP A 267 28.53 17.54 26.53
N SER A 268 28.27 18.27 27.62
CA SER A 268 28.39 17.77 28.98
C SER A 268 27.17 16.99 29.47
N GLY A 269 26.14 16.85 28.63
CA GLY A 269 24.89 16.15 28.95
C GLY A 269 23.89 17.00 29.73
N TRP A 270 24.19 18.28 29.99
CA TRP A 270 23.31 19.16 30.75
C TRP A 270 22.19 19.71 29.87
N TYR A 271 20.98 19.74 30.44
CA TYR A 271 19.84 20.40 29.83
C TYR A 271 19.99 21.92 30.00
N ARG A 272 19.95 22.66 28.90
CA ARG A 272 19.98 24.11 28.89
C ARG A 272 18.83 24.63 28.04
N SER A 273 18.02 25.51 28.61
CA SER A 273 16.86 26.12 27.95
C SER A 273 16.98 27.64 27.90
N PHE A 274 16.58 28.23 26.78
CA PHE A 274 16.68 29.66 26.52
C PHE A 274 15.39 30.17 25.89
N SER A 275 15.01 31.40 26.23
CA SER A 275 13.97 32.11 25.50
C SER A 275 14.47 32.45 24.09
N ARG A 276 13.71 32.12 23.05
CA ARG A 276 14.10 32.40 21.65
C ARG A 276 14.24 33.89 21.35
N GLY A 277 13.54 34.73 22.10
CA GLY A 277 13.65 36.18 21.96
C GLY A 277 14.98 36.75 22.46
N THR A 278 15.76 35.98 23.22
CA THR A 278 17.00 36.46 23.86
C THR A 278 18.28 35.84 23.30
N VAL A 279 18.18 34.82 22.44
CA VAL A 279 19.34 34.12 21.89
C VAL A 279 19.23 34.00 20.37
N LYS A 280 20.37 33.94 19.68
CA LYS A 280 20.40 33.54 18.26
C LYS A 280 20.51 32.03 18.18
N VAL A 281 19.75 31.42 17.29
CA VAL A 281 19.70 29.96 17.11
C VAL A 281 20.03 29.62 15.66
N GLU A 282 21.03 28.77 15.47
CA GLU A 282 21.33 28.13 14.20
C GLU A 282 21.00 26.63 14.33
N LEU A 283 19.94 26.19 13.66
CA LEU A 283 19.56 24.78 13.63
C LEU A 283 20.32 24.04 12.54
N GLN A 284 20.76 22.84 12.89
CA GLN A 284 21.37 21.88 11.99
C GLN A 284 20.44 20.67 11.95
N ASP A 285 19.76 20.51 10.82
CA ASP A 285 18.79 19.45 10.62
C ASP A 285 19.25 18.49 9.52
N PRO A 286 19.75 17.30 9.89
CA PRO A 286 20.21 16.30 8.92
C PRO A 286 19.12 15.86 7.93
N LEU A 287 17.85 16.07 8.25
CA LEU A 287 16.70 15.65 7.45
C LEU A 287 16.09 16.78 6.63
N GLU A 288 16.61 18.01 6.73
CA GLU A 288 16.11 19.16 5.95
C GLU A 288 16.14 18.88 4.44
N ALA A 289 17.22 18.26 3.96
CA ALA A 289 17.37 17.89 2.54
C ALA A 289 16.31 16.89 2.10
N HIS A 290 16.01 15.86 2.91
CA HIS A 290 14.93 14.91 2.63
C HIS A 290 13.57 15.62 2.52
N ARG A 291 13.24 16.50 3.48
CA ARG A 291 11.95 17.22 3.46
C ARG A 291 11.82 18.14 2.24
N LYS A 292 12.88 18.88 1.89
CA LYS A 292 12.89 19.74 0.68
C LYS A 292 12.83 18.95 -0.63
N LEU A 293 13.26 17.69 -0.62
CA LEU A 293 13.24 16.84 -1.79
C LEU A 293 11.83 16.31 -2.08
N LEU A 294 10.99 16.12 -1.06
CA LEU A 294 9.62 15.61 -1.22
C LEU A 294 8.76 16.45 -2.18
N ASP A 295 8.89 17.77 -2.13
CA ASP A 295 8.15 18.67 -3.03
C ASP A 295 8.65 18.63 -4.49
N LYS A 296 9.80 17.99 -4.73
CA LYS A 296 10.47 17.93 -6.04
C LYS A 296 10.45 16.53 -6.66
N LEU A 297 10.22 15.49 -5.86
CA LEU A 297 10.19 14.12 -6.34
C LEU A 297 9.00 13.91 -7.26
N THR A 298 9.27 13.43 -8.47
CA THR A 298 8.22 12.90 -9.33
C THR A 298 7.89 11.46 -8.93
N GLN A 299 6.73 10.96 -9.36
CA GLN A 299 6.42 9.54 -9.22
C GLN A 299 7.51 8.66 -9.85
N ALA A 300 8.06 9.04 -11.01
CA ALA A 300 9.13 8.27 -11.63
C ALA A 300 10.38 8.24 -10.75
N ASP A 301 10.75 9.36 -10.13
CA ASP A 301 11.92 9.42 -9.25
C ASP A 301 11.78 8.50 -8.04
N VAL A 302 10.62 8.52 -7.37
CA VAL A 302 10.36 7.65 -6.21
C VAL A 302 10.52 6.18 -6.59
N HIS A 303 9.87 5.75 -7.67
CA HIS A 303 9.85 4.36 -8.09
C HIS A 303 11.22 3.90 -8.60
N ASN A 304 11.91 4.73 -9.38
CA ASN A 304 13.26 4.43 -9.87
C ASN A 304 14.26 4.38 -8.72
N LEU A 305 14.26 5.39 -7.84
CA LEU A 305 15.15 5.46 -6.68
C LEU A 305 14.93 4.29 -5.73
N PHE A 306 13.68 3.94 -5.42
CA PHE A 306 13.38 2.79 -4.58
C PHE A 306 13.92 1.50 -5.20
N THR A 307 13.72 1.30 -6.51
CA THR A 307 14.24 0.13 -7.22
C THR A 307 15.77 0.03 -7.12
N TYR A 308 16.48 1.16 -7.19
CA TYR A 308 17.93 1.21 -6.97
C TYR A 308 18.31 0.91 -5.52
N VAL A 309 17.72 1.61 -4.54
CA VAL A 309 18.04 1.44 -3.11
C VAL A 309 17.75 0.02 -2.64
N TYR A 310 16.65 -0.59 -3.12
CA TYR A 310 16.30 -1.98 -2.83
C TYR A 310 17.28 -3.00 -3.44
N SER A 311 18.04 -2.61 -4.47
CA SER A 311 19.08 -3.48 -5.06
C SER A 311 20.34 -3.60 -4.19
N LEU A 312 20.51 -2.73 -3.17
CA LEU A 312 21.65 -2.72 -2.26
C LEU A 312 21.46 -3.79 -1.16
N LYS A 313 22.21 -4.90 -1.28
CA LYS A 313 22.06 -6.15 -0.51
C LYS A 313 23.38 -6.75 -0.09
#